data_AF-A0A815CRB5-F1
#
_entry.id   AF-A0A815CRB5-F1
#
_cell.length_a   1.000
_cell.length_b   1.000
_cell.length_c   1.000
_cell.angle_alpha   90.00
_cell.angle_beta   90.00
_cell.angle_gamma   90.00
#
_symmetry.space_group_name_H-M   'P 1'
#
loop_
_entity.id
_entity.type
_entity.pdbx_description
1 polymer ?
#
loop_
_entity_poly.entity_id
_entity_poly.type
_entity_poly.pdbx_seq_one_letter_code
_entity_poly.pdbx_strand_id
1 'polypeptide(L)'
;MVIGDCSNGRIMQWKNDDTNGKVIAGGNDKGNRLDQLDCPIDVLIDKETDSLIICDRDNNRRVVRWPRRSGTTQGEILIDNIDCYGLAMDDQRYLYISETEEKDEVKRYQTEDKNGILVAGGNGKGAGLNQLNFSTYIFVDQQQTVYVSDTDNHRVIKWNKGATEGIVVAGNQGQGNALTQLSHPHGLFVDTLGTVYVTDSSNHRVMRWPKGANQGTVIVGGNGMGAGANQFNYPVGLSFDRHDNLYVVDCWNHRVQRFSIE
;
A
#
# COMPACT_ATOMS: atom_id res chain seq x y z
N MET A 1 -9.31 6.59 -10.22
CA MET A 1 -8.72 5.44 -9.52
C MET A 1 -7.64 4.81 -10.40
N VAL A 2 -6.50 4.42 -9.82
CA VAL A 2 -5.41 3.71 -10.52
C VAL A 2 -5.10 2.46 -9.69
N ILE A 3 -4.92 1.31 -10.34
CA ILE A 3 -4.78 0.00 -9.69
C ILE A 3 -3.68 -0.81 -10.38
N GLY A 4 -2.83 -1.45 -9.60
CA GLY A 4 -1.96 -2.53 -10.07
C GLY A 4 -2.74 -3.82 -10.29
N ASP A 5 -2.83 -4.27 -11.54
CA ASP A 5 -3.42 -5.55 -11.93
C ASP A 5 -2.29 -6.57 -12.02
N CYS A 6 -1.81 -7.02 -10.85
CA CYS A 6 -0.62 -7.86 -10.68
C CYS A 6 -0.66 -9.10 -11.59
N SER A 7 -1.78 -9.84 -11.60
CA SER A 7 -1.94 -11.07 -12.38
C SER A 7 -1.89 -10.86 -13.89
N ASN A 8 -2.05 -9.63 -14.38
CA ASN A 8 -1.98 -9.29 -15.80
C ASN A 8 -0.77 -8.40 -16.17
N GLY A 9 0.14 -8.09 -15.23
CA GLY A 9 1.35 -7.32 -15.52
C GLY A 9 1.05 -5.92 -16.07
N ARG A 10 0.07 -5.22 -15.49
CA ARG A 10 -0.37 -3.92 -16.00
C ARG A 10 -0.92 -3.00 -14.92
N ILE A 11 -0.93 -1.70 -15.19
CA ILE A 11 -1.63 -0.70 -14.40
C ILE A 11 -2.90 -0.27 -15.14
N MET A 12 -4.01 -0.25 -14.42
CA MET A 12 -5.33 0.11 -14.93
C MET A 12 -5.80 1.44 -14.32
N GLN A 13 -6.47 2.28 -15.11
CA GLN A 13 -7.08 3.52 -14.67
C GLN A 13 -8.56 3.58 -15.01
N TRP A 14 -9.36 4.02 -14.05
CA TRP A 14 -10.78 4.37 -14.21
C TRP A 14 -10.96 5.85 -13.87
N LYS A 15 -11.75 6.57 -14.67
CA LYS A 15 -12.34 7.85 -14.28
C LYS A 15 -13.59 7.60 -13.44
N ASN A 16 -14.11 8.66 -12.84
CA ASN A 16 -15.39 8.56 -12.14
C ASN A 16 -16.48 8.12 -13.13
N ASP A 17 -17.30 7.17 -12.70
CA ASP A 17 -18.42 6.58 -13.43
C ASP A 17 -18.04 5.72 -14.65
N ASP A 18 -16.75 5.50 -14.92
CA ASP A 18 -16.30 4.53 -15.91
C ASP A 18 -16.62 3.11 -15.43
N THR A 19 -17.27 2.31 -16.27
CA THR A 19 -17.43 0.86 -16.06
C THR A 19 -16.24 0.06 -16.58
N ASN A 20 -15.46 0.63 -17.51
CA ASN A 20 -14.32 -0.02 -18.15
C ASN A 20 -13.04 0.77 -17.89
N GLY A 21 -12.02 0.08 -17.37
CA GLY A 21 -10.71 0.67 -17.14
C GLY A 21 -9.87 0.72 -18.41
N LYS A 22 -8.88 1.60 -18.43
CA LYS A 22 -7.87 1.67 -19.48
C LYS A 22 -6.52 1.24 -18.94
N VAL A 23 -5.77 0.48 -19.75
CA VAL A 23 -4.35 0.20 -19.47
C VAL A 23 -3.58 1.51 -19.62
N ILE A 24 -2.79 1.87 -18.62
CA ILE A 24 -1.96 3.10 -18.62
C ILE A 24 -0.46 2.83 -18.42
N ALA A 25 -0.09 1.60 -18.07
CA ALA A 25 1.29 1.09 -18.08
C ALA A 25 1.30 -0.44 -18.18
N GLY A 26 2.35 -1.01 -18.76
CA GLY A 26 2.44 -2.44 -19.05
C GLY A 26 1.40 -2.91 -20.08
N GLY A 27 0.94 -4.15 -19.94
CA GLY A 27 -0.07 -4.75 -20.83
C GLY A 27 0.48 -5.36 -22.12
N ASN A 28 1.80 -5.44 -22.27
CA ASN A 28 2.49 -6.14 -23.37
C ASN A 28 3.03 -7.51 -22.90
N ASP A 29 2.17 -8.29 -22.26
CA ASP A 29 2.50 -9.48 -21.48
C ASP A 29 3.35 -9.21 -20.24
N LYS A 30 3.42 -10.20 -19.35
CA LYS A 30 4.32 -10.18 -18.19
C LYS A 30 5.77 -10.34 -18.65
N GLY A 31 6.67 -9.62 -18.00
CA GLY A 31 8.10 -9.77 -18.23
C GLY A 31 8.92 -8.59 -17.72
N ASN A 32 10.21 -8.61 -18.05
CA ASN A 32 11.22 -7.71 -17.48
C ASN A 32 11.67 -6.60 -18.43
N ARG A 33 11.14 -6.56 -19.66
CA ARG A 33 11.43 -5.46 -20.59
C ARG A 33 10.90 -4.12 -20.04
N LEU A 34 11.38 -3.02 -20.60
CA LEU A 34 10.96 -1.68 -20.17
C LEU A 34 9.51 -1.36 -20.55
N ASP A 35 8.93 -2.08 -21.52
CA ASP A 35 7.53 -2.00 -21.93
C ASP A 35 6.62 -3.04 -21.22
N GLN A 36 7.15 -3.78 -20.23
CA GLN A 36 6.46 -4.83 -19.49
C GLN A 36 6.54 -4.60 -17.98
N LEU A 37 5.59 -5.22 -17.25
CA LEU A 37 5.58 -5.32 -15.80
C LEU A 37 5.33 -6.78 -15.41
N ASP A 38 5.80 -7.19 -14.24
CA ASP A 38 5.59 -8.51 -13.67
C ASP A 38 5.15 -8.38 -12.21
N CYS A 39 3.83 -8.53 -12.01
CA CYS A 39 3.14 -8.25 -10.75
C CYS A 39 3.37 -6.83 -10.18
N PRO A 40 2.86 -5.78 -10.86
CA PRO A 40 2.82 -4.46 -10.25
C PRO A 40 1.86 -4.44 -9.06
N ILE A 41 2.39 -4.23 -7.85
CA ILE A 41 1.64 -4.42 -6.60
C ILE A 41 1.15 -3.10 -5.99
N ASP A 42 1.90 -2.01 -6.19
CA ASP A 42 1.53 -0.67 -5.74
C ASP A 42 1.95 0.40 -6.76
N VAL A 43 1.20 1.49 -6.80
CA VAL A 43 1.36 2.54 -7.81
C VAL A 43 0.98 3.92 -7.28
N LEU A 44 1.89 4.87 -7.47
CA LEU A 44 1.66 6.29 -7.18
C LEU A 44 1.48 7.08 -8.47
N ILE A 45 0.64 8.11 -8.41
CA ILE A 45 0.58 9.13 -9.46
C ILE A 45 1.50 10.28 -9.05
N ASP A 46 2.55 10.48 -9.83
CA ASP A 46 3.44 11.63 -9.74
C ASP A 46 2.94 12.75 -10.65
N LYS A 47 2.33 13.78 -10.06
CA LYS A 47 1.75 14.92 -10.79
C LYS A 47 2.81 15.90 -11.30
N GLU A 48 3.95 15.99 -10.62
CA GLU A 48 5.01 16.95 -10.98
C GLU A 48 5.69 16.55 -12.29
N THR A 49 5.93 15.25 -12.48
CA THR A 49 6.56 14.71 -13.70
C THR A 49 5.56 14.20 -14.74
N ASP A 50 4.27 14.13 -14.37
CA ASP A 50 3.20 13.45 -15.13
C ASP A 50 3.57 11.98 -15.44
N SER A 51 3.88 11.23 -14.39
CA SER A 51 4.26 9.82 -14.46
C SER A 51 3.58 8.97 -13.40
N LEU A 52 3.69 7.66 -13.53
CA LEU A 52 3.42 6.70 -12.47
C LEU A 52 4.74 6.29 -11.82
N ILE A 53 4.72 6.01 -10.53
CA ILE A 53 5.80 5.28 -9.85
C ILE A 53 5.23 3.93 -9.47
N ILE A 54 5.82 2.85 -9.96
CA ILE A 54 5.26 1.50 -9.90
C ILE A 54 6.24 0.60 -9.18
N CYS A 55 5.77 -0.12 -8.16
CA CYS A 55 6.50 -1.23 -7.60
C CYS A 55 6.23 -2.48 -8.44
N ASP A 56 7.27 -2.94 -9.13
CA ASP A 56 7.25 -4.04 -10.09
C ASP A 56 8.02 -5.22 -9.50
N ARG A 57 7.28 -6.09 -8.81
CA ARG A 57 7.82 -6.92 -7.72
C ARG A 57 8.48 -8.20 -8.20
N ASP A 58 7.70 -9.18 -8.68
CA ASP A 58 8.06 -10.61 -8.74
C ASP A 58 9.47 -10.90 -9.32
N ASN A 59 9.59 -11.21 -10.61
CA ASN A 59 10.91 -11.49 -11.19
C ASN A 59 11.70 -10.21 -11.50
N ASN A 60 11.03 -9.04 -11.42
CA ASN A 60 11.60 -7.77 -11.84
C ASN A 60 12.35 -7.05 -10.72
N ARG A 61 11.90 -7.20 -9.45
CA ARG A 61 12.50 -6.62 -8.23
C ARG A 61 12.96 -5.17 -8.43
N ARG A 62 12.04 -4.30 -8.87
CA ARG A 62 12.37 -2.92 -9.25
C ARG A 62 11.24 -1.94 -8.99
N VAL A 63 11.60 -0.66 -8.89
CA VAL A 63 10.67 0.46 -8.96
C VAL A 63 10.86 1.21 -10.27
N VAL A 64 9.77 1.41 -11.00
CA VAL A 64 9.76 1.99 -12.34
C VAL A 64 9.00 3.30 -12.36
N ARG A 65 9.57 4.33 -12.99
CA ARG A 65 8.84 5.51 -13.41
C ARG A 65 8.25 5.28 -14.80
N TRP A 66 6.94 5.39 -14.94
CA TRP A 66 6.25 5.22 -16.22
C TRP A 66 5.63 6.55 -16.68
N PRO A 67 6.15 7.20 -17.73
CA PRO A 67 5.59 8.47 -18.22
C PRO A 67 4.16 8.28 -18.73
N ARG A 68 3.27 9.24 -18.43
CA ARG A 68 1.86 9.23 -18.89
C ARG A 68 1.63 10.04 -20.16
N ARG A 69 2.70 10.61 -20.72
CA ARG A 69 2.67 11.41 -21.93
C ARG A 69 2.35 10.54 -23.15
N SER A 70 1.74 11.15 -24.16
CA SER A 70 1.42 10.45 -25.40
C SER A 70 2.71 9.99 -26.11
N GLY A 71 2.73 8.73 -26.58
CA GLY A 71 3.84 8.17 -27.37
C GLY A 71 4.92 7.43 -26.58
N THR A 72 4.91 7.49 -25.24
CA THR A 72 5.83 6.70 -24.40
C THR A 72 5.19 5.37 -23.99
N THR A 73 5.84 4.25 -24.31
CA THR A 73 5.37 2.89 -24.00
C THR A 73 6.32 2.15 -23.06
N GLN A 74 7.38 2.81 -22.60
CA GLN A 74 8.44 2.22 -21.78
C GLN A 74 8.59 2.99 -20.46
N GLY A 75 8.85 2.25 -19.40
CA GLY A 75 9.25 2.78 -18.11
C GLY A 75 10.77 2.97 -17.98
N GLU A 76 11.15 3.80 -17.02
CA GLU A 76 12.50 4.06 -16.57
C GLU A 76 12.71 3.40 -15.20
N ILE A 77 13.75 2.59 -15.04
CA ILE A 77 14.06 1.97 -13.75
C ILE A 77 14.65 3.04 -12.83
N LEU A 78 13.98 3.31 -11.71
CA LEU A 78 14.49 4.22 -10.67
C LEU A 78 15.39 3.48 -9.70
N ILE A 79 14.92 2.32 -9.22
CA ILE A 79 15.60 1.51 -8.22
C ILE A 79 15.48 0.05 -8.67
N ASP A 80 16.60 -0.66 -8.65
CA ASP A 80 16.75 -2.06 -9.03
C ASP A 80 17.18 -2.92 -7.84
N ASN A 81 16.97 -4.24 -7.96
CA ASN A 81 17.32 -5.23 -6.93
C ASN A 81 16.67 -4.92 -5.57
N ILE A 82 15.37 -4.63 -5.61
CA ILE A 82 14.56 -4.25 -4.46
C ILE A 82 13.27 -5.07 -4.39
N ASP A 83 12.99 -5.65 -3.22
CA ASP A 83 11.74 -6.38 -2.93
C ASP A 83 10.65 -5.40 -2.48
N CYS A 84 10.33 -4.46 -3.36
CA CYS A 84 9.35 -3.43 -3.06
C CYS A 84 7.96 -4.05 -2.83
N TYR A 85 7.14 -3.39 -2.02
CA TYR A 85 5.72 -3.72 -1.87
C TYR A 85 4.88 -2.45 -1.75
N GLY A 86 5.05 -1.69 -0.68
CA GLY A 86 4.38 -0.41 -0.48
C GLY A 86 5.23 0.75 -0.98
N LEU A 87 4.58 1.72 -1.63
CA LEU A 87 5.17 2.98 -2.06
C LEU A 87 4.46 4.16 -1.37
N ALA A 88 5.24 5.18 -1.00
CA ALA A 88 4.69 6.48 -0.63
C ALA A 88 5.62 7.60 -1.11
N MET A 89 5.10 8.80 -1.31
CA MET A 89 5.92 9.96 -1.68
C MET A 89 5.49 11.18 -0.88
N ASP A 90 6.45 11.89 -0.30
CA ASP A 90 6.19 13.12 0.46
C ASP A 90 6.23 14.37 -0.43
N ASP A 91 5.90 15.52 0.16
CA ASP A 91 5.93 16.83 -0.49
C ASP A 91 7.35 17.31 -0.83
N GLN A 92 8.36 16.76 -0.15
CA GLN A 92 9.78 16.98 -0.40
C GLN A 92 10.35 16.07 -1.48
N ARG A 93 9.52 15.26 -2.15
CA ARG A 93 9.90 14.37 -3.25
C ARG A 93 10.77 13.18 -2.82
N TYR A 94 10.74 12.81 -1.55
CA TYR A 94 11.28 11.54 -1.10
C TYR A 94 10.31 10.42 -1.45
N LEU A 95 10.82 9.40 -2.15
CA LEU A 95 10.13 8.15 -2.40
C LEU A 95 10.43 7.20 -1.25
N TYR A 96 9.39 6.73 -0.57
CA TYR A 96 9.46 5.73 0.48
C TYR A 96 9.06 4.38 -0.08
N ILE A 97 9.80 3.34 0.28
CA ILE A 97 9.59 1.98 -0.21
C ILE A 97 9.67 1.03 0.98
N SER A 98 8.62 0.22 1.14
CA SER A 98 8.68 -0.97 2.00
C SER A 98 9.40 -2.08 1.24
N GLU A 99 10.53 -2.52 1.77
CA GLU A 99 11.29 -3.70 1.31
C GLU A 99 10.91 -4.90 2.19
N THR A 100 10.31 -5.92 1.59
CA THR A 100 9.78 -7.09 2.31
C THR A 100 10.62 -8.33 2.05
N GLU A 101 10.31 -9.42 2.76
CA GLU A 101 10.90 -10.76 2.60
C GLU A 101 12.32 -10.87 3.13
N GLU A 102 13.28 -10.21 2.47
CA GLU A 102 14.70 -10.31 2.84
C GLU A 102 15.09 -9.32 3.95
N LYS A 103 14.51 -8.12 3.95
CA LYS A 103 14.96 -7.02 4.82
C LYS A 103 13.94 -6.58 5.87
N ASP A 104 12.64 -6.63 5.53
CA ASP A 104 11.53 -6.12 6.35
C ASP A 104 11.86 -4.74 6.95
N GLU A 105 12.02 -3.76 6.06
CA GLU A 105 12.39 -2.39 6.40
C GLU A 105 11.74 -1.38 5.46
N VAL A 106 11.68 -0.12 5.88
CA VAL A 106 11.28 0.99 5.01
C VAL A 106 12.45 1.93 4.83
N LYS A 107 12.80 2.18 3.56
CA LYS A 107 13.78 3.19 3.19
C LYS A 107 13.13 4.35 2.46
N ARG A 108 13.71 5.53 2.59
CA ARG A 108 13.40 6.69 1.76
C ARG A 108 14.55 7.02 0.82
N TYR A 109 14.21 7.43 -0.37
CA TYR A 109 15.12 7.71 -1.48
C TYR A 109 14.83 9.10 -2.00
N GLN A 110 15.86 9.89 -2.24
CA GLN A 110 15.71 11.01 -3.15
C GLN A 110 15.61 10.40 -4.56
N THR A 111 14.67 10.83 -5.41
CA THR A 111 14.28 10.06 -6.62
C THR A 111 15.42 9.79 -7.63
N GLU A 112 16.57 10.46 -7.48
CA GLU A 112 17.78 10.28 -8.30
C GLU A 112 18.92 9.56 -7.56
N ASP A 113 18.77 9.33 -6.25
CA ASP A 113 19.75 8.62 -5.41
C ASP A 113 19.28 7.18 -5.17
N LYS A 114 20.12 6.22 -5.56
CA LYS A 114 19.89 4.80 -5.32
C LYS A 114 20.19 4.37 -3.88
N ASN A 115 20.82 5.23 -3.08
CA ASN A 115 21.14 4.95 -1.69
C ASN A 115 19.98 5.38 -0.78
N GLY A 116 19.17 4.41 -0.37
CA GLY A 116 18.07 4.66 0.55
C GLY A 116 18.56 4.94 1.97
N ILE A 117 17.85 5.81 2.68
CA ILE A 117 18.02 6.05 4.11
C ILE A 117 16.97 5.24 4.86
N LEU A 118 17.40 4.38 5.80
CA LEU A 118 16.51 3.63 6.68
C LEU A 118 15.64 4.57 7.53
N VAL A 119 14.33 4.33 7.55
CA VAL A 119 13.36 5.14 8.31
C VAL A 119 12.40 4.32 9.18
N ALA A 120 12.29 3.01 8.97
CA ALA A 120 11.57 2.08 9.84
C ALA A 120 12.12 0.67 9.72
N GLY A 121 12.11 -0.11 10.81
CA GLY A 121 12.65 -1.48 10.84
C GLY A 121 14.18 -1.54 10.80
N GLY A 122 14.73 -2.45 10.00
CA GLY A 122 16.18 -2.58 9.75
C GLY A 122 16.98 -3.30 10.86
N ASN A 123 16.29 -3.89 11.84
CA ASN A 123 16.89 -4.70 12.91
C ASN A 123 16.53 -6.19 12.79
N GLY A 124 16.37 -6.66 11.55
CA GLY A 124 15.91 -8.00 11.20
C GLY A 124 14.42 -8.22 11.39
N LYS A 125 13.92 -9.29 10.78
CA LYS A 125 12.51 -9.74 10.88
C LYS A 125 12.15 -10.08 12.33
N GLY A 126 11.08 -9.49 12.84
CA GLY A 126 10.62 -9.74 14.21
C GLY A 126 9.50 -8.82 14.66
N ALA A 127 9.09 -8.97 15.93
CA ALA A 127 7.96 -8.26 16.53
C ALA A 127 8.36 -7.10 17.46
N GLY A 128 9.66 -6.84 17.63
CA GLY A 128 10.18 -5.70 18.38
C GLY A 128 9.68 -4.36 17.81
N LEU A 129 9.72 -3.29 18.60
CA LEU A 129 9.30 -1.95 18.13
C LEU A 129 10.28 -1.35 17.12
N ASN A 130 11.49 -1.87 17.01
CA ASN A 130 12.48 -1.52 15.99
C ASN A 130 12.57 -2.56 14.86
N GLN A 131 11.61 -3.49 14.78
CA GLN A 131 11.55 -4.57 13.80
C GLN A 131 10.22 -4.54 13.05
N LEU A 132 10.21 -5.13 11.86
CA LEU A 132 9.02 -5.39 11.06
C LEU A 132 9.01 -6.87 10.67
N ASN A 133 7.86 -7.34 10.21
CA ASN A 133 7.68 -8.71 9.72
C ASN A 133 6.66 -8.73 8.59
N PHE A 134 7.14 -8.97 7.36
CA PHE A 134 6.35 -8.89 6.13
C PHE A 134 5.62 -7.55 5.99
N SER A 135 6.38 -6.44 6.03
CA SER A 135 5.81 -5.10 5.91
C SER A 135 5.29 -4.83 4.50
N THR A 136 3.98 -4.62 4.35
CA THR A 136 3.34 -4.51 3.04
C THR A 136 3.12 -3.06 2.63
N TYR A 137 2.00 -2.46 3.04
CA TYR A 137 1.62 -1.10 2.66
C TYR A 137 2.20 -0.05 3.61
N ILE A 138 2.46 1.14 3.08
CA ILE A 138 2.97 2.27 3.85
C ILE A 138 2.18 3.55 3.56
N PHE A 139 2.16 4.46 4.53
CA PHE A 139 1.68 5.82 4.37
C PHE A 139 2.65 6.79 5.04
N VAL A 140 2.84 7.95 4.45
CA VAL A 140 3.72 9.00 4.99
C VAL A 140 2.91 10.27 5.15
N ASP A 141 2.86 10.80 6.37
CA ASP A 141 2.18 12.07 6.63
C ASP A 141 3.08 13.29 6.36
N GLN A 142 2.51 14.49 6.46
CA GLN A 142 3.23 15.76 6.24
C GLN A 142 4.36 16.02 7.25
N GLN A 143 4.41 15.28 8.37
CA GLN A 143 5.50 15.34 9.34
C GLN A 143 6.59 14.29 9.04
N GLN A 144 6.49 13.61 7.90
CA GLN A 144 7.35 12.49 7.50
C GLN A 144 7.29 11.33 8.50
N THR A 145 6.15 11.17 9.18
CA THR A 145 5.86 9.97 9.97
C THR A 145 5.49 8.84 9.03
N VAL A 146 6.17 7.72 9.16
CA VAL A 146 5.95 6.53 8.33
C VAL A 146 5.04 5.57 9.09
N TYR A 147 3.87 5.27 8.53
CA TYR A 147 2.95 4.23 9.02
C TYR A 147 3.13 2.99 8.16
N VAL A 148 3.19 1.82 8.80
CA VAL A 148 3.47 0.54 8.14
C VAL A 148 2.45 -0.49 8.57
N SER A 149 1.87 -1.19 7.59
CA SER A 149 1.17 -2.45 7.82
C SER A 149 2.20 -3.54 8.08
N ASP A 150 2.37 -3.88 9.35
CA ASP A 150 3.30 -4.91 9.82
C ASP A 150 2.54 -6.25 9.86
N THR A 151 2.35 -6.78 8.67
CA THR A 151 1.32 -7.77 8.30
C THR A 151 1.37 -9.02 9.18
N ASP A 152 2.55 -9.64 9.29
CA ASP A 152 2.73 -10.89 10.03
C ASP A 152 2.82 -10.67 11.55
N ASN A 153 2.98 -9.41 11.99
CA ASN A 153 2.84 -9.02 13.41
C ASN A 153 1.41 -8.55 13.76
N HIS A 154 0.49 -8.54 12.79
CA HIS A 154 -0.92 -8.21 12.97
C HIS A 154 -1.16 -6.86 13.64
N ARG A 155 -0.42 -5.85 13.19
CA ARG A 155 -0.49 -4.50 13.73
C ARG A 155 -0.24 -3.46 12.65
N VAL A 156 -0.64 -2.23 12.95
CA VAL A 156 -0.12 -1.03 12.28
C VAL A 156 0.80 -0.32 13.26
N ILE A 157 2.02 -0.04 12.82
CA ILE A 157 3.05 0.62 13.62
C ILE A 157 3.59 1.84 12.84
N LYS A 158 3.95 2.90 13.56
CA LYS A 158 4.47 4.12 12.94
C LYS A 158 5.81 4.57 13.51
N TRP A 159 6.62 5.21 12.69
CA TRP A 159 7.87 5.86 13.08
C TRP A 159 7.77 7.35 12.83
N ASN A 160 7.95 8.15 13.87
CA ASN A 160 8.18 9.59 13.68
C ASN A 160 9.55 9.78 13.02
N LYS A 161 9.73 10.88 12.27
CA LYS A 161 10.99 11.20 11.61
C LYS A 161 12.19 11.10 12.58
N GLY A 162 13.15 10.24 12.26
CA GLY A 162 14.38 10.03 13.04
C GLY A 162 14.22 9.14 14.28
N ALA A 163 13.05 8.55 14.51
CA ALA A 163 12.85 7.59 15.59
C ALA A 163 13.58 6.27 15.30
N THR A 164 14.13 5.64 16.34
CA THR A 164 14.78 4.31 16.26
C THR A 164 13.81 3.16 16.54
N GLU A 165 12.66 3.47 17.14
CA GLU A 165 11.59 2.53 17.48
C GLU A 165 10.24 3.13 17.08
N GLY A 166 9.32 2.24 16.74
CA GLY A 166 7.97 2.57 16.31
C GLY A 166 6.98 2.60 17.47
N ILE A 167 5.81 3.15 17.17
CA ILE A 167 4.66 3.27 18.07
C ILE A 167 3.52 2.50 17.43
N VAL A 168 3.01 1.47 18.10
CA VAL A 168 1.82 0.75 17.63
C VAL A 168 0.61 1.68 17.69
N VAL A 169 -0.15 1.72 16.60
CA VAL A 169 -1.36 2.57 16.47
C VAL A 169 -2.64 1.80 16.16
N ALA A 170 -2.54 0.52 15.80
CA ALA A 170 -3.69 -0.39 15.67
C ALA A 170 -3.26 -1.85 15.87
N GLY A 171 -4.14 -2.67 16.45
CA GLY A 171 -3.89 -4.11 16.68
C GLY A 171 -2.94 -4.40 17.85
N ASN A 172 -2.03 -5.37 17.67
CA ASN A 172 -1.02 -5.79 18.65
C ASN A 172 -1.57 -6.47 19.93
N GLN A 173 -2.78 -7.05 19.86
CA GLN A 173 -3.36 -7.91 20.90
C GLN A 173 -3.42 -9.38 20.44
N GLY A 174 -2.43 -9.78 19.63
CA GLY A 174 -2.40 -11.06 18.93
C GLY A 174 -3.29 -11.08 17.67
N GLN A 175 -3.16 -12.17 16.91
CA GLN A 175 -4.01 -12.43 15.76
C GLN A 175 -5.44 -12.73 16.20
N GLY A 176 -6.43 -12.11 15.57
CA GLY A 176 -7.84 -12.43 15.82
C GLY A 176 -8.80 -11.42 15.22
N ASN A 177 -10.08 -11.53 15.56
CA ASN A 177 -11.17 -10.71 15.00
C ASN A 177 -11.85 -9.81 16.04
N ALA A 178 -11.35 -9.73 17.27
CA ALA A 178 -11.81 -8.74 18.24
C ALA A 178 -11.55 -7.31 17.72
N LEU A 179 -12.22 -6.31 18.30
CA LEU A 179 -12.02 -4.90 17.92
C LEU A 179 -10.64 -4.34 18.32
N THR A 180 -9.92 -5.04 19.20
CA THR A 180 -8.55 -4.74 19.60
C THR A 180 -7.51 -5.52 18.77
N GLN A 181 -7.95 -6.41 17.88
CA GLN A 181 -7.10 -7.31 17.11
C GLN A 181 -7.20 -7.05 15.61
N LEU A 182 -6.14 -7.43 14.90
CA LEU A 182 -6.10 -7.51 13.44
C LEU A 182 -5.62 -8.92 13.06
N SER A 183 -5.78 -9.28 11.79
CA SER A 183 -5.29 -10.53 11.21
C SER A 183 -4.80 -10.24 9.79
N HIS A 184 -3.47 -10.25 9.64
CA HIS A 184 -2.75 -9.90 8.41
C HIS A 184 -3.24 -8.61 7.76
N PRO A 185 -3.11 -7.45 8.41
CA PRO A 185 -3.48 -6.18 7.78
C PRO A 185 -2.57 -5.88 6.59
N HIS A 186 -3.14 -5.63 5.41
CA HIS A 186 -2.38 -5.24 4.21
C HIS A 186 -2.43 -3.74 3.93
N GLY A 187 -3.53 -3.22 3.38
CA GLY A 187 -3.66 -1.82 3.01
C GLY A 187 -3.96 -0.92 4.20
N LEU A 188 -3.40 0.29 4.20
CA LEU A 188 -3.73 1.32 5.18
C LEU A 188 -3.87 2.69 4.53
N PHE A 189 -4.61 3.58 5.20
CA PHE A 189 -4.70 5.01 4.93
C PHE A 189 -4.75 5.74 6.27
N VAL A 190 -4.17 6.94 6.33
CA VAL A 190 -4.25 7.78 7.54
C VAL A 190 -4.81 9.14 7.15
N ASP A 191 -5.86 9.57 7.85
CA ASP A 191 -6.44 10.90 7.63
C ASP A 191 -5.62 12.01 8.31
N THR A 192 -6.00 13.26 8.09
CA THR A 192 -5.32 14.44 8.67
C THR A 192 -5.48 14.56 10.19
N LEU A 193 -6.43 13.83 10.79
CA LEU A 193 -6.62 13.75 12.25
C LEU A 193 -5.74 12.65 12.88
N GLY A 194 -5.09 11.84 12.05
CA GLY A 194 -4.29 10.69 12.47
C GLY A 194 -5.12 9.44 12.74
N THR A 195 -6.35 9.37 12.24
CA THR A 195 -7.16 8.15 12.23
C THR A 195 -6.57 7.18 11.22
N VAL A 196 -6.34 5.94 11.65
CA VAL A 196 -5.86 4.85 10.79
C VAL A 196 -7.05 4.08 10.26
N TYR A 197 -7.12 3.92 8.95
CA TYR A 197 -8.02 3.02 8.25
C TYR A 197 -7.19 1.86 7.73
N VAL A 198 -7.59 0.62 7.99
CA VAL A 198 -6.79 -0.56 7.66
C VAL A 198 -7.67 -1.67 7.11
N THR A 199 -7.24 -2.31 6.02
CA THR A 199 -7.86 -3.56 5.57
C THR A 199 -7.37 -4.67 6.49
N ASP A 200 -8.25 -5.20 7.32
CA ASP A 200 -7.99 -6.35 8.18
C ASP A 200 -8.25 -7.62 7.35
N SER A 201 -7.27 -7.96 6.51
CA SER A 201 -7.48 -8.74 5.28
C SER A 201 -7.98 -10.15 5.51
N SER A 202 -7.38 -10.87 6.47
CA SER A 202 -7.84 -12.23 6.84
C SER A 202 -9.18 -12.23 7.56
N ASN A 203 -9.61 -11.10 8.13
CA ASN A 203 -10.94 -10.95 8.72
C ASN A 203 -11.97 -10.36 7.75
N HIS A 204 -11.58 -10.10 6.49
CA HIS A 204 -12.46 -9.65 5.41
C HIS A 204 -13.26 -8.38 5.75
N ARG A 205 -12.57 -7.41 6.36
CA ARG A 205 -13.19 -6.17 6.83
C ARG A 205 -12.23 -4.99 6.73
N VAL A 206 -12.78 -3.78 6.82
CA VAL A 206 -12.01 -2.55 7.00
C VAL A 206 -12.28 -2.01 8.40
N MET A 207 -11.21 -1.74 9.13
CA MET A 207 -11.24 -1.18 10.47
C MET A 207 -10.83 0.29 10.43
N ARG A 208 -11.51 1.10 11.24
CA ARG A 208 -11.15 2.49 11.54
C ARG A 208 -10.64 2.58 12.98
N TRP A 209 -9.52 3.25 13.18
CA TRP A 209 -8.85 3.41 14.47
C TRP A 209 -8.53 4.88 14.71
N PRO A 210 -9.35 5.60 15.49
CA PRO A 210 -9.05 6.98 15.87
C PRO A 210 -7.71 7.09 16.60
N LYS A 211 -7.02 8.21 16.43
CA LYS A 211 -5.74 8.47 17.09
C LYS A 211 -5.86 8.28 18.61
N GLY A 212 -5.04 7.39 19.16
CA GLY A 212 -5.00 7.09 20.60
C GLY A 212 -6.13 6.18 21.11
N ALA A 213 -6.97 5.64 20.23
CA ALA A 213 -7.98 4.66 20.63
C ALA A 213 -7.35 3.30 20.98
N ASN A 214 -7.91 2.62 21.98
CA ASN A 214 -7.46 1.29 22.40
C ASN A 214 -8.06 0.16 21.54
N GLN A 215 -9.10 0.46 20.76
CA GLN A 215 -9.78 -0.48 19.85
C GLN A 215 -10.28 0.26 18.62
N GLY A 216 -10.42 -0.47 17.51
CA GLY A 216 -11.02 0.05 16.29
C GLY A 216 -12.53 -0.19 16.21
N THR A 217 -13.09 0.19 15.07
CA THR A 217 -14.49 -0.07 14.68
C THR A 217 -14.52 -0.60 13.26
N VAL A 218 -15.32 -1.63 13.00
CA VAL A 218 -15.58 -2.09 11.62
C VAL A 218 -16.42 -1.01 10.91
N ILE A 219 -15.96 -0.54 9.76
CA ILE A 219 -16.70 0.46 8.97
C ILE A 219 -17.36 -0.15 7.73
N VAL A 220 -16.73 -1.15 7.11
CA VAL A 220 -17.28 -1.95 6.00
C VAL A 220 -16.72 -3.38 6.09
N GLY A 221 -17.43 -4.34 5.49
CA GLY A 221 -17.09 -5.75 5.57
C GLY A 221 -17.46 -6.41 6.90
N GLY A 222 -16.78 -7.51 7.24
CA GLY A 222 -17.05 -8.27 8.46
C GLY A 222 -18.31 -9.14 8.41
N ASN A 223 -19.00 -9.18 7.25
CA ASN A 223 -20.22 -9.96 7.02
C ASN A 223 -19.91 -11.35 6.41
N GLY A 224 -18.77 -11.92 6.79
CA GLY A 224 -18.23 -13.16 6.23
C GLY A 224 -17.52 -12.97 4.89
N MET A 225 -16.74 -13.99 4.52
CA MET A 225 -16.12 -14.09 3.20
C MET A 225 -17.19 -14.26 2.14
N GLY A 226 -17.18 -13.46 1.08
CA GLY A 226 -18.15 -13.61 -0.01
C GLY A 226 -18.09 -12.51 -1.06
N ALA A 227 -18.91 -12.69 -2.11
CA ALA A 227 -19.02 -11.77 -3.25
C ALA A 227 -20.26 -10.87 -3.17
N GLY A 228 -21.04 -10.93 -2.09
CA GLY A 228 -22.18 -10.02 -1.87
C GLY A 228 -21.74 -8.57 -1.65
N ALA A 229 -22.70 -7.65 -1.63
CA ALA A 229 -22.45 -6.28 -1.21
C ALA A 229 -21.97 -6.26 0.25
N ASN A 230 -20.94 -5.47 0.55
CA ASN A 230 -20.35 -5.37 1.89
C ASN A 230 -19.82 -6.72 2.45
N GLN A 231 -19.50 -7.65 1.55
CA GLN A 231 -18.66 -8.83 1.82
C GLN A 231 -17.36 -8.69 1.04
N PHE A 232 -16.27 -9.18 1.61
CA PHE A 232 -14.95 -9.17 0.97
C PHE A 232 -14.35 -10.57 0.98
N ASN A 233 -13.36 -10.77 0.13
CA ASN A 233 -12.46 -11.90 0.14
C ASN A 233 -11.02 -11.36 0.05
N TYR A 234 -10.42 -11.21 1.23
CA TYR A 234 -9.06 -10.67 1.44
C TYR A 234 -8.86 -9.29 0.79
N PRO A 235 -9.44 -8.23 1.37
CA PRO A 235 -9.21 -6.88 0.89
C PRO A 235 -7.75 -6.47 1.14
N VAL A 236 -7.06 -5.91 0.14
CA VAL A 236 -5.60 -5.64 0.21
C VAL A 236 -5.22 -4.17 0.13
N GLY A 237 -6.14 -3.32 -0.32
CA GLY A 237 -5.87 -1.90 -0.52
C GLY A 237 -7.13 -1.09 -0.27
N LEU A 238 -6.95 0.15 0.17
CA LEU A 238 -8.05 1.08 0.36
C LEU A 238 -7.62 2.52 0.03
N SER A 239 -8.55 3.34 -0.44
CA SER A 239 -8.32 4.77 -0.65
C SER A 239 -9.60 5.56 -0.52
N PHE A 240 -9.46 6.86 -0.23
CA PHE A 240 -10.57 7.80 -0.21
C PHE A 240 -10.51 8.71 -1.44
N ASP A 241 -11.69 9.05 -1.98
CA ASP A 241 -11.80 10.17 -2.92
C ASP A 241 -12.00 11.51 -2.19
N ARG A 242 -12.18 12.59 -2.96
CA ARG A 242 -12.37 13.94 -2.42
C ARG A 242 -13.74 14.20 -1.80
N HIS A 243 -14.66 13.25 -1.92
CA HIS A 243 -16.00 13.31 -1.31
C HIS A 243 -16.12 12.27 -0.20
N ASP A 244 -14.98 11.81 0.35
CA ASP A 244 -14.88 10.80 1.40
C ASP A 244 -15.51 9.44 1.06
N ASN A 245 -15.68 9.12 -0.23
CA ASN A 245 -16.05 7.77 -0.62
C ASN A 245 -14.85 6.84 -0.44
N LEU A 246 -15.09 5.71 0.25
CA LEU A 246 -14.11 4.66 0.46
C LEU A 246 -14.12 3.69 -0.71
N TYR A 247 -12.96 3.44 -1.30
CA TYR A 247 -12.73 2.39 -2.29
C TYR A 247 -11.89 1.28 -1.66
N VAL A 248 -12.33 0.02 -1.79
CA VAL A 248 -11.65 -1.15 -1.23
C VAL A 248 -11.33 -2.14 -2.34
N VAL A 249 -10.06 -2.50 -2.47
CA VAL A 249 -9.57 -3.53 -3.42
C VAL A 249 -9.83 -4.91 -2.81
N ASP A 250 -10.83 -5.59 -3.34
CA ASP A 250 -11.32 -6.88 -2.90
C ASP A 250 -10.64 -7.99 -3.72
N CYS A 251 -9.41 -8.31 -3.34
CA CYS A 251 -8.40 -8.96 -4.19
C CYS A 251 -8.87 -10.30 -4.78
N TRP A 252 -9.37 -11.22 -3.94
CA TRP A 252 -9.77 -12.55 -4.41
C TRP A 252 -11.17 -12.60 -5.02
N ASN A 253 -11.93 -11.51 -4.93
CA ASN A 253 -13.16 -11.35 -5.71
C ASN A 253 -12.91 -10.60 -7.03
N HIS A 254 -11.66 -10.23 -7.32
CA HIS A 254 -11.25 -9.54 -8.55
C HIS A 254 -12.06 -8.26 -8.83
N ARG A 255 -12.34 -7.49 -7.79
CA ARG A 255 -13.17 -6.28 -7.89
C ARG A 255 -12.70 -5.17 -6.96
N VAL A 256 -13.25 -3.98 -7.18
CA VAL A 256 -13.23 -2.89 -6.21
C VAL A 256 -14.66 -2.57 -5.81
N GLN A 257 -14.88 -2.35 -4.52
CA GLN A 257 -16.16 -1.85 -4.01
C GLN A 257 -15.99 -0.41 -3.52
N ARG A 258 -17.00 0.43 -3.83
CA ARG A 258 -17.11 1.82 -3.38
C ARG A 258 -18.19 1.93 -2.31
N PHE A 259 -17.91 2.65 -1.24
CA PHE A 259 -18.83 2.90 -0.13
C PHE A 259 -18.91 4.39 0.18
N SER A 260 -20.12 4.87 0.45
CA SER A 260 -20.33 6.15 1.13
C SER A 260 -20.25 5.87 2.62
N ILE A 261 -19.27 6.45 3.30
CA ILE A 261 -19.10 6.29 4.75
C ILE A 261 -19.48 7.59 5.45
N GLU A 262 -20.79 7.80 5.62
CA GLU A 262 -21.34 8.89 6.45
C GLU A 262 -21.17 8.62 7.95
#